data_AF-A0A0V8HZT4-F1
#
_entry.id   AF-A0A0V8HZT4-F1
#
_cell.length_a   1.000
_cell.length_b   1.000
_cell.length_c   1.000
_cell.angle_alpha   90.00
_cell.angle_beta   90.00
_cell.angle_gamma   90.00
#
_symmetry.space_group_name_H-M   'P 1'
#
loop_
_entity.id
_entity.type
_entity.pdbx_description
1 polymer ?
#
loop_
_entity_poly.entity_id
_entity_poly.type
_entity_poly.pdbx_seq_one_letter_code
_entity_poly.pdbx_strand_id
1 'polypeptide(L)'
;MHKLIQRALVVFASAALIFSGASVASAAPQPATAPTISVAAAKKTAPVTIKNIGTKTVKGNAKATIKPSYSKVKNVQIKSAVLKVTKGKKTVAKNKKSVKLAAGTYKVTTTVKYKYKGKTSSVSKTQTLQVKKASASTKRSVKMNGKSYNCPSGYPVKGNRTGSKSEWKYHVPGGQFYSRTKPEECFKTAADARKAGYRASKR
;
A
#
# COMPACT_ATOMS: atom_id res chain seq x y z
N MET A 1 23.80 48.25 -12.91
CA MET A 1 22.70 47.81 -13.81
C MET A 1 21.52 47.43 -12.90
N HIS A 2 20.72 48.38 -12.40
CA HIS A 2 19.50 48.95 -13.01
C HIS A 2 18.61 47.83 -13.60
N LYS A 3 17.40 47.52 -13.12
CA LYS A 3 16.36 48.37 -12.52
C LYS A 3 15.44 47.62 -11.54
N LEU A 4 15.14 48.30 -10.43
CA LEU A 4 13.89 48.28 -9.66
C LEU A 4 12.69 48.76 -10.52
N ILE A 5 11.46 48.44 -10.11
CA ILE A 5 10.21 49.26 -10.09
C ILE A 5 9.05 48.29 -9.75
N GLN A 6 8.56 48.26 -8.51
CA GLN A 6 7.62 49.18 -7.80
C GLN A 6 6.14 48.77 -7.98
N ARG A 7 5.47 48.39 -6.88
CA ARG A 7 4.40 49.14 -6.15
C ARG A 7 3.02 49.02 -6.85
N ALA A 8 1.90 48.79 -6.18
CA ALA A 8 1.44 49.52 -5.00
C ALA A 8 0.43 48.75 -4.14
N LEU A 9 0.46 49.12 -2.86
CA LEU A 9 -0.51 48.89 -1.80
C LEU A 9 -1.57 50.00 -1.90
N VAL A 10 -2.87 49.66 -1.80
CA VAL A 10 -3.89 50.61 -1.33
C VAL A 10 -4.85 49.86 -0.40
N VAL A 11 -4.90 50.36 0.82
CA VAL A 11 -5.87 50.10 1.89
C VAL A 11 -7.09 50.97 1.64
N PHE A 12 -8.30 50.44 1.81
CA PHE A 12 -9.44 51.23 2.28
C PHE A 12 -10.27 50.43 3.27
N ALA A 13 -10.47 51.06 4.42
CA ALA A 13 -11.27 50.64 5.55
C ALA A 13 -12.76 50.77 5.25
N SER A 14 -13.58 49.92 5.88
CA SER A 14 -14.86 50.36 6.46
C SER A 14 -15.34 49.28 7.44
N ALA A 15 -15.31 49.65 8.71
CA ALA A 15 -16.07 49.00 9.76
C ALA A 15 -17.56 49.33 9.57
N ALA A 16 -18.42 48.34 9.77
CA ALA A 16 -19.82 48.57 10.10
C ALA A 16 -20.27 47.50 11.10
N LEU A 17 -20.19 47.86 12.38
CA LEU A 17 -21.04 47.31 13.44
C LEU A 17 -22.48 47.73 13.11
N ILE A 18 -23.39 46.77 13.00
CA ILE A 18 -24.83 47.05 13.15
C ILE A 18 -25.38 46.12 14.23
N PHE A 19 -25.98 46.80 15.18
CA PHE A 19 -26.56 46.38 16.43
C PHE A 19 -27.95 45.76 16.20
N SER A 20 -28.26 44.72 16.98
CA SER A 20 -29.56 44.35 17.55
C SER A 20 -30.81 44.28 16.68
N GLY A 21 -31.45 43.10 16.70
CA GLY A 21 -32.90 42.96 16.50
C GLY A 21 -33.30 41.67 15.80
N ALA A 22 -33.46 40.58 16.55
CA ALA A 22 -34.27 39.45 16.09
C ALA A 22 -35.15 38.97 17.25
N SER A 23 -36.40 39.42 17.13
CA SER A 23 -37.62 38.96 17.76
C SER A 23 -37.63 37.48 18.17
N VAL A 24 -38.18 37.24 19.36
CA VAL A 24 -38.71 35.96 19.81
C VAL A 24 -39.73 35.44 18.78
N ALA A 25 -39.37 34.38 18.07
CA ALA A 25 -40.28 33.65 17.21
C ALA A 25 -41.20 32.79 18.09
N SER A 26 -42.47 33.19 18.17
CA SER A 26 -43.56 32.39 18.73
C SER A 26 -43.63 31.04 18.00
N ALA A 27 -43.56 29.95 18.77
CA ALA A 27 -43.71 28.59 18.27
C ALA A 27 -45.16 28.33 17.86
N ALA A 28 -45.42 28.28 16.55
CA ALA A 28 -46.66 27.74 16.02
C ALA A 28 -46.58 26.18 16.01
N PRO A 29 -47.63 25.47 16.44
CA PRO A 29 -47.67 24.01 16.38
C PRO A 29 -47.73 23.54 14.93
N GLN A 30 -46.76 22.71 14.53
CA GLN A 30 -46.77 22.05 13.22
C GLN A 30 -47.86 20.95 13.19
N PRO A 31 -48.75 20.91 12.18
CA PRO A 31 -49.63 19.78 11.97
C PRO A 31 -48.84 18.55 11.52
N ALA A 32 -49.19 17.41 12.12
CA ALA A 32 -48.60 16.10 11.87
C ALA A 32 -48.59 15.75 10.37
N THR A 33 -47.38 15.57 9.82
CA THR A 33 -47.21 15.08 8.45
C THR A 33 -47.32 13.55 8.45
N ALA A 34 -48.19 13.06 7.58
CA ALA A 34 -48.46 11.65 7.34
C ALA A 34 -47.18 10.83 7.04
N PRO A 35 -47.17 9.52 7.36
CA PRO A 35 -46.01 8.67 7.10
C PRO A 35 -45.73 8.61 5.60
N THR A 36 -44.60 9.19 5.21
CA THR A 36 -44.04 9.01 3.87
C THR A 36 -43.57 7.57 3.75
N ILE A 37 -44.33 6.79 2.98
CA ILE A 37 -43.94 5.44 2.57
C ILE A 37 -42.67 5.57 1.74
N SER A 38 -41.53 5.33 2.38
CA SER A 38 -40.24 5.26 1.71
C SER A 38 -40.22 3.98 0.88
N VAL A 39 -40.62 4.09 -0.39
CA VAL A 39 -40.41 3.04 -1.39
C VAL A 39 -38.90 2.82 -1.50
N ALA A 40 -38.41 1.81 -0.80
CA ALA A 40 -37.05 1.34 -0.88
C ALA A 40 -36.77 0.94 -2.34
N ALA A 41 -36.19 1.87 -3.10
CA ALA A 41 -35.75 1.65 -4.46
C ALA A 41 -34.81 0.45 -4.48
N ALA A 42 -35.30 -0.68 -4.98
CA ALA A 42 -34.52 -1.89 -5.19
C ALA A 42 -33.24 -1.52 -5.97
N LYS A 43 -32.08 -1.61 -5.31
CA LYS A 43 -30.78 -1.35 -5.91
C LYS A 43 -30.57 -2.31 -7.08
N LYS A 44 -30.90 -1.88 -8.30
CA LYS A 44 -30.64 -2.63 -9.53
C LYS A 44 -29.16 -3.01 -9.57
N THR A 45 -28.88 -4.30 -9.55
CA THR A 45 -27.52 -4.86 -9.63
C THR A 45 -26.86 -4.39 -10.92
N ALA A 46 -25.72 -3.71 -10.80
CA ALA A 46 -25.00 -3.18 -11.96
C ALA A 46 -24.50 -4.32 -12.88
N PRO A 47 -24.65 -4.19 -14.22
CA PRO A 47 -24.33 -5.26 -15.17
C PRO A 47 -22.82 -5.58 -15.27
N VAL A 48 -21.95 -4.64 -14.89
CA VAL A 48 -20.49 -4.84 -14.80
C VAL A 48 -20.00 -4.30 -13.47
N THR A 49 -19.18 -5.08 -12.78
CA THR A 49 -18.57 -4.69 -11.49
C THR A 49 -17.05 -4.71 -11.62
N ILE A 50 -16.40 -3.61 -11.25
CA ILE A 50 -14.93 -3.54 -11.21
C ILE A 50 -14.44 -4.06 -9.86
N LYS A 51 -13.62 -5.12 -9.89
CA LYS A 51 -13.05 -5.76 -8.71
C LYS A 51 -11.84 -4.99 -8.21
N ASN A 52 -11.58 -5.09 -6.91
CA ASN A 52 -10.40 -4.47 -6.31
C ASN A 52 -9.14 -5.22 -6.74
N ILE A 53 -8.07 -4.49 -7.08
CA ILE A 53 -6.76 -5.07 -7.37
C ILE A 53 -5.98 -5.06 -6.06
N GLY A 54 -5.80 -6.24 -5.47
CA GLY A 54 -5.03 -6.40 -4.25
C GLY A 54 -3.56 -5.98 -4.40
N THR A 55 -2.92 -5.69 -3.26
CA THR A 55 -1.50 -5.32 -3.19
C THR A 55 -0.61 -6.37 -3.84
N LYS A 56 0.43 -5.93 -4.56
CA LYS A 56 1.39 -6.83 -5.22
C LYS A 56 2.76 -6.71 -4.58
N THR A 57 3.46 -7.83 -4.46
CA THR A 57 4.81 -7.88 -3.90
C THR A 57 5.81 -8.26 -4.98
N VAL A 58 6.89 -7.50 -5.14
CA VAL A 58 7.94 -7.73 -6.16
C VAL A 58 9.32 -7.89 -5.52
N LYS A 59 10.12 -8.86 -6.00
CA LYS A 59 11.49 -9.09 -5.51
C LYS A 59 12.47 -8.20 -6.26
N GLY A 60 13.38 -7.52 -5.54
CA GLY A 60 14.44 -6.72 -6.16
C GLY A 60 13.90 -5.61 -7.08
N ASN A 61 14.41 -5.55 -8.31
CA ASN A 61 14.00 -4.57 -9.33
C ASN A 61 12.88 -5.07 -10.25
N ALA A 62 12.26 -6.22 -9.94
CA ALA A 62 11.17 -6.76 -10.73
C ALA A 62 9.96 -5.80 -10.73
N LYS A 63 9.20 -5.83 -11.82
CA LYS A 63 7.97 -5.04 -12.00
C LYS A 63 6.74 -5.93 -11.88
N ALA A 64 5.71 -5.46 -11.19
CA ALA A 64 4.41 -6.13 -11.11
C ALA A 64 3.58 -5.84 -12.35
N THR A 65 3.05 -6.88 -12.99
CA THR A 65 2.12 -6.74 -14.11
C THR A 65 0.69 -6.55 -13.59
N ILE A 66 0.11 -5.39 -13.88
CA ILE A 66 -1.24 -5.03 -13.46
C ILE A 66 -2.18 -5.06 -14.66
N LYS A 67 -3.26 -5.82 -14.54
CA LYS A 67 -4.34 -5.95 -15.53
C LYS A 67 -5.67 -5.44 -14.94
N PRO A 68 -6.61 -4.95 -15.77
CA PRO A 68 -7.98 -4.67 -15.35
C PRO A 68 -8.62 -5.89 -14.68
N SER A 69 -9.33 -5.68 -13.57
CA SER A 69 -10.08 -6.72 -12.88
C SER A 69 -11.55 -6.36 -12.82
N TYR A 70 -12.42 -7.18 -13.41
CA TYR A 70 -13.86 -6.94 -13.47
C TYR A 70 -14.64 -8.25 -13.56
N SER A 71 -15.93 -8.19 -13.21
CA SER A 71 -16.93 -9.23 -13.45
C SER A 71 -18.10 -8.66 -14.26
N LYS A 72 -18.78 -9.52 -15.01
CA LYS A 72 -19.91 -9.18 -15.86
C LYS A 72 -21.06 -10.14 -15.59
N VAL A 73 -22.29 -9.66 -15.71
CA VAL A 73 -23.48 -10.53 -15.72
C VAL A 73 -23.66 -11.18 -17.10
N LYS A 74 -24.51 -12.22 -17.18
CA LYS A 74 -24.87 -12.87 -18.45
C LYS A 74 -25.48 -11.83 -19.40
N ASN A 75 -25.23 -11.96 -20.71
CA ASN A 75 -25.69 -11.05 -21.78
C ASN A 75 -25.03 -9.65 -21.83
N VAL A 76 -23.88 -9.47 -21.18
CA VAL A 76 -23.05 -8.27 -21.33
C VAL A 76 -21.87 -8.54 -22.26
N GLN A 77 -21.73 -7.71 -23.30
CA GLN A 77 -20.58 -7.71 -24.21
C GLN A 77 -19.56 -6.64 -23.79
N ILE A 78 -18.36 -7.03 -23.38
CA ILE A 78 -17.29 -6.09 -23.02
C ILE A 78 -16.63 -5.59 -24.31
N LYS A 79 -16.65 -4.27 -24.53
CA LYS A 79 -16.06 -3.60 -25.69
C LYS A 79 -14.61 -3.20 -25.43
N SER A 80 -14.31 -2.68 -24.24
CA SER A 80 -12.94 -2.36 -23.85
C SER A 80 -12.75 -2.36 -22.34
N ALA A 81 -11.56 -2.74 -21.89
CA ALA A 81 -11.12 -2.63 -20.51
C ALA A 81 -9.70 -2.07 -20.49
N VAL A 82 -9.53 -0.87 -19.94
CA VAL A 82 -8.25 -0.15 -19.95
C VAL A 82 -7.94 0.45 -18.58
N LEU A 83 -6.64 0.65 -18.35
CA LEU A 83 -6.10 1.25 -17.14
C LEU A 83 -5.51 2.64 -17.44
N LYS A 84 -5.75 3.55 -16.50
CA LYS A 84 -4.96 4.77 -16.30
C LYS A 84 -4.27 4.64 -14.94
N VAL A 85 -2.95 4.83 -14.90
CA VAL A 85 -2.14 4.70 -13.68
C VAL A 85 -1.42 6.01 -13.44
N THR A 86 -1.56 6.57 -12.23
CA THR A 86 -0.83 7.75 -11.78
C THR A 86 0.00 7.45 -10.53
N LYS A 87 1.12 8.14 -10.38
CA LYS A 87 1.98 8.12 -9.19
C LYS A 87 2.12 9.57 -8.70
N GLY A 88 1.41 9.91 -7.64
CA GLY A 88 1.24 11.32 -7.25
C GLY A 88 0.58 12.13 -8.37
N LYS A 89 1.20 13.26 -8.75
CA LYS A 89 0.73 14.14 -9.84
C LYS A 89 1.10 13.63 -11.25
N LYS A 90 2.00 12.64 -11.38
CA LYS A 90 2.51 12.17 -12.68
C LYS A 90 1.65 11.02 -13.23
N THR A 91 1.32 11.07 -14.51
CA THR A 91 0.67 9.95 -15.22
C THR A 91 1.74 8.98 -15.70
N VAL A 92 1.68 7.73 -15.21
CA VAL A 92 2.63 6.66 -15.56
C VAL A 92 2.16 5.89 -16.79
N ALA A 93 0.85 5.68 -16.92
CA ALA A 93 0.27 5.02 -18.09
C ALA A 93 -1.19 5.49 -18.30
N LYS A 94 -1.64 5.54 -19.55
CA LYS A 94 -3.02 5.87 -19.92
C LYS A 94 -3.49 4.96 -21.05
N ASN A 95 -4.75 4.52 -20.99
CA ASN A 95 -5.40 3.70 -22.02
C ASN A 95 -4.69 2.37 -22.33
N LYS A 96 -4.06 1.73 -21.33
CA LYS A 96 -3.35 0.45 -21.52
C LYS A 96 -4.16 -0.74 -21.03
N LYS A 97 -4.11 -1.88 -21.72
CA LYS A 97 -4.72 -3.15 -21.30
C LYS A 97 -3.92 -3.87 -20.20
N SER A 98 -2.65 -3.49 -20.01
CA SER A 98 -1.74 -4.03 -19.00
C SER A 98 -0.61 -3.03 -18.75
N VAL A 99 -0.12 -2.93 -17.52
CA VAL A 99 0.98 -2.03 -17.15
C VAL A 99 1.95 -2.74 -16.21
N LYS A 100 3.25 -2.62 -16.47
CA LYS A 100 4.31 -3.10 -15.56
C LYS A 100 4.73 -1.96 -14.63
N LEU A 101 4.48 -2.11 -13.33
CA LEU A 101 4.76 -1.10 -12.32
C LEU A 101 5.89 -1.56 -11.39
N ALA A 102 6.81 -0.66 -11.08
CA ALA A 102 7.82 -0.88 -10.06
C ALA A 102 7.19 -0.79 -8.65
N ALA A 103 8.00 -1.02 -7.61
CA ALA A 103 7.56 -0.79 -6.24
C ALA A 103 7.16 0.67 -6.00
N GLY A 104 6.04 0.89 -5.32
CA GLY A 104 5.50 2.21 -5.02
C GLY A 104 3.98 2.21 -4.87
N THR A 105 3.46 3.39 -4.52
CA THR A 105 2.02 3.64 -4.38
C THR A 105 1.49 4.30 -5.66
N TYR A 106 0.44 3.73 -6.21
CA TYR A 106 -0.17 4.18 -7.46
C TYR A 106 -1.67 4.39 -7.27
N LYS A 107 -2.27 5.31 -8.02
CA LYS A 107 -3.72 5.36 -8.24
C LYS A 107 -4.00 4.72 -9.59
N VAL A 108 -4.81 3.67 -9.58
CA VAL A 108 -5.19 2.91 -10.76
C VAL A 108 -6.67 3.16 -11.02
N THR A 109 -6.97 3.80 -12.14
CA THR A 109 -8.33 3.96 -12.65
C THR A 109 -8.57 2.90 -13.71
N THR A 110 -9.52 2.01 -13.45
CA THR A 110 -9.97 1.01 -14.42
C THR A 110 -11.24 1.54 -15.07
N THR A 111 -11.28 1.52 -16.40
CA THR A 111 -12.46 1.92 -17.19
C THR A 111 -12.87 0.74 -18.06
N VAL A 112 -14.12 0.32 -17.93
CA VAL A 112 -14.71 -0.78 -18.70
C VAL A 112 -15.90 -0.26 -19.49
N LYS A 113 -15.80 -0.31 -20.82
CA LYS A 113 -16.91 -0.05 -21.75
C LYS A 113 -17.57 -1.37 -22.11
N TYR A 114 -18.90 -1.41 -22.06
CA TYR A 114 -19.68 -2.60 -22.33
C TYR A 114 -20.99 -2.26 -23.05
N LYS A 115 -21.55 -3.25 -23.75
CA LYS A 115 -22.88 -3.20 -24.35
C LYS A 115 -23.79 -4.15 -23.58
N TYR A 116 -24.94 -3.65 -23.14
CA TYR A 116 -25.97 -4.42 -22.44
C TYR A 116 -27.34 -3.99 -22.96
N LYS A 117 -28.17 -4.97 -23.37
CA LYS A 117 -29.51 -4.74 -23.94
C LYS A 117 -29.53 -3.65 -25.03
N GLY A 118 -28.64 -3.76 -26.01
CA GLY A 118 -28.53 -2.81 -27.13
C GLY A 118 -27.80 -1.51 -26.82
N LYS A 119 -27.74 -1.08 -25.55
CA LYS A 119 -27.13 0.19 -25.14
C LYS A 119 -25.65 0.02 -24.74
N THR A 120 -24.82 0.99 -25.09
CA THR A 120 -23.41 1.02 -24.66
C THR A 120 -23.28 1.88 -23.41
N SER A 121 -22.56 1.39 -22.41
CA SER A 121 -22.33 2.08 -21.14
C SER A 121 -20.88 1.90 -20.70
N SER A 122 -20.43 2.77 -19.80
CA SER A 122 -19.06 2.76 -19.28
C SER A 122 -19.11 2.86 -17.76
N VAL A 123 -18.33 2.03 -17.10
CA VAL A 123 -18.11 2.10 -15.64
C VAL A 123 -16.63 2.33 -15.40
N SER A 124 -16.32 3.26 -14.49
CA SER A 124 -14.95 3.55 -14.07
C SER A 124 -14.83 3.43 -12.55
N LYS A 125 -13.68 2.96 -12.09
CA LYS A 125 -13.36 2.88 -10.66
C LYS A 125 -11.89 3.21 -10.46
N THR A 126 -11.64 4.14 -9.54
CA THR A 126 -10.29 4.51 -9.12
C THR A 126 -9.98 3.89 -7.78
N GLN A 127 -8.82 3.26 -7.67
CA GLN A 127 -8.37 2.63 -6.42
C GLN A 127 -6.87 2.84 -6.23
N THR A 128 -6.45 2.82 -4.96
CA THR A 128 -5.04 2.91 -4.60
C THR A 128 -4.43 1.51 -4.63
N LEU A 129 -3.36 1.33 -5.40
CA LEU A 129 -2.59 0.10 -5.48
C LEU A 129 -1.21 0.32 -4.86
N GLN A 130 -0.85 -0.53 -3.90
CA GLN A 130 0.50 -0.60 -3.39
C GLN A 130 1.23 -1.78 -4.02
N VAL A 131 2.32 -1.48 -4.71
CA VAL A 131 3.31 -2.47 -5.13
C VAL A 131 4.43 -2.44 -4.09
N LYS A 132 4.39 -3.37 -3.14
CA LYS A 132 5.41 -3.47 -2.09
C LYS A 132 6.65 -4.11 -2.68
N LYS A 133 7.81 -3.51 -2.43
CA LYS A 133 9.07 -4.24 -2.61
C LYS A 133 9.06 -5.33 -1.55
N ALA A 134 9.22 -6.59 -1.93
CA ALA A 134 9.63 -7.59 -0.97
C ALA A 134 10.87 -7.01 -0.31
N SER A 135 10.87 -6.88 1.02
CA SER A 135 12.04 -6.43 1.77
C SER A 135 13.24 -7.10 1.13
N ALA A 136 14.23 -6.30 0.70
CA ALA A 136 15.43 -6.84 0.12
C ALA A 136 15.82 -8.00 1.04
N SER A 137 16.03 -9.18 0.47
CA SER A 137 16.60 -10.28 1.22
C SER A 137 18.00 -9.82 1.60
N THR A 138 18.12 -8.93 2.60
CA THR A 138 19.31 -8.74 3.39
C THR A 138 19.74 -10.16 3.67
N LYS A 139 20.97 -10.49 3.26
CA LYS A 139 21.48 -11.84 3.46
C LYS A 139 21.08 -12.25 4.88
N ARG A 140 20.41 -13.38 5.02
CA ARG A 140 19.89 -13.80 6.32
C ARG A 140 21.02 -14.30 7.21
N SER A 141 22.13 -14.65 6.54
CA SER A 141 23.39 -15.02 7.12
C SER A 141 24.59 -14.47 6.35
N VAL A 142 25.72 -14.36 7.04
CA VAL A 142 27.05 -14.11 6.49
C VAL A 142 27.91 -15.32 6.85
N LYS A 143 28.49 -15.97 5.83
CA LYS A 143 29.45 -17.04 6.06
C LYS A 143 30.73 -16.45 6.64
N MET A 144 31.19 -17.04 7.73
CA MET A 144 32.42 -16.71 8.43
C MET A 144 33.39 -17.89 8.32
N ASN A 145 34.64 -17.67 8.73
CA ASN A 145 35.70 -18.66 8.65
C ASN A 145 35.99 -19.36 9.99
N GLY A 146 35.20 -19.09 11.05
CA GLY A 146 35.49 -19.63 12.38
C GLY A 146 36.76 -19.11 13.04
N LYS A 147 37.40 -18.06 12.48
CA LYS A 147 38.63 -17.46 13.03
C LYS A 147 38.37 -16.23 13.89
N SER A 148 37.34 -15.45 13.55
CA SER A 148 36.90 -14.28 14.33
C SER A 148 35.84 -14.67 15.35
N TYR A 149 35.88 -14.07 16.54
CA TYR A 149 34.81 -14.16 17.53
C TYR A 149 33.65 -13.21 17.23
N ASN A 150 33.85 -12.21 16.38
CA ASN A 150 32.89 -11.14 16.14
C ASN A 150 32.17 -11.32 14.81
N CYS A 151 30.85 -11.14 14.85
CA CYS A 151 30.02 -11.06 13.65
C CYS A 151 29.96 -9.62 13.13
N PRO A 152 29.76 -9.42 11.82
CA PRO A 152 29.53 -8.10 11.26
C PRO A 152 28.27 -7.44 11.82
N SER A 153 28.25 -6.10 11.84
CA SER A 153 27.11 -5.32 12.31
C SER A 153 25.82 -5.73 11.59
N GLY A 154 24.75 -5.95 12.37
CA GLY A 154 23.45 -6.42 11.86
C GLY A 154 23.28 -7.95 11.83
N TYR A 155 24.29 -8.73 12.24
CA TYR A 155 24.23 -10.20 12.33
C TYR A 155 24.59 -10.71 13.74
N PRO A 156 23.76 -10.45 14.75
CA PRO A 156 24.11 -10.72 16.15
C PRO A 156 24.07 -12.20 16.54
N VAL A 157 23.58 -13.12 15.69
CA VAL A 157 23.44 -14.53 16.07
C VAL A 157 24.62 -15.33 15.51
N LYS A 158 25.42 -15.94 16.37
CA LYS A 158 26.59 -16.73 15.99
C LYS A 158 26.19 -18.19 15.77
N GLY A 159 26.46 -18.74 14.61
CA GLY A 159 26.28 -20.16 14.30
C GLY A 159 27.61 -20.85 14.09
N ASN A 160 27.78 -22.02 14.68
CA ASN A 160 28.95 -22.86 14.46
C ASN A 160 28.59 -24.34 14.67
N ARG A 161 29.52 -25.22 14.28
CA ARG A 161 29.41 -26.64 14.58
C ARG A 161 30.06 -26.92 15.94
N THR A 162 29.29 -27.35 16.93
CA THR A 162 29.77 -27.47 18.32
C THR A 162 29.23 -28.71 19.05
N GLY A 163 29.96 -29.16 20.08
CA GLY A 163 29.71 -30.36 20.87
C GLY A 163 30.37 -31.63 20.30
N SER A 164 30.35 -32.72 21.07
CA SER A 164 31.01 -33.99 20.72
C SER A 164 30.50 -34.64 19.43
N LYS A 165 29.27 -34.31 19.03
CA LYS A 165 28.64 -34.80 17.80
C LYS A 165 28.71 -33.82 16.64
N SER A 166 29.44 -32.70 16.78
CA SER A 166 29.58 -31.73 15.70
C SER A 166 28.21 -31.24 15.18
N GLU A 167 27.33 -30.84 16.08
CA GLU A 167 25.98 -30.38 15.73
C GLU A 167 25.99 -28.89 15.36
N TRP A 168 25.17 -28.50 14.37
CA TRP A 168 24.96 -27.09 14.04
C TRP A 168 24.14 -26.39 15.13
N LYS A 169 24.79 -25.47 15.88
CA LYS A 169 24.14 -24.70 16.94
C LYS A 169 24.28 -23.21 16.73
N TYR A 170 23.24 -22.48 17.11
CA TYR A 170 23.28 -21.02 17.13
C TYR A 170 23.28 -20.49 18.57
N HIS A 171 23.98 -19.38 18.75
CA HIS A 171 24.19 -18.66 20.00
C HIS A 171 23.67 -17.23 19.81
N VAL A 172 22.78 -16.81 20.70
CA VAL A 172 22.21 -15.47 20.73
C VAL A 172 23.01 -14.58 21.69
N PRO A 173 23.04 -13.24 21.49
CA PRO A 173 23.64 -12.33 22.45
C PRO A 173 23.02 -12.53 23.84
N GLY A 174 23.85 -12.53 24.88
CA GLY A 174 23.43 -12.80 26.26
C GLY A 174 23.45 -14.30 26.65
N GLY A 175 23.64 -15.21 25.70
CA GLY A 175 23.88 -16.63 26.00
C GLY A 175 25.25 -16.86 26.63
N GLN A 176 25.36 -17.85 27.50
CA GLN A 176 26.58 -18.16 28.28
C GLN A 176 27.78 -18.41 27.37
N PHE A 177 27.56 -19.06 26.23
CA PHE A 177 28.63 -19.41 25.28
C PHE A 177 28.82 -18.38 24.16
N TYR A 178 28.07 -17.29 24.15
CA TYR A 178 28.08 -16.35 23.03
C TYR A 178 29.44 -15.66 22.82
N SER A 179 30.10 -15.23 23.91
CA SER A 179 31.40 -14.56 23.85
C SER A 179 32.54 -15.49 23.46
N ARG A 180 32.45 -16.78 23.79
CA ARG A 180 33.48 -17.80 23.57
C ARG A 180 33.33 -18.54 22.23
N THR A 181 32.22 -18.34 21.53
CA THR A 181 31.93 -19.01 20.27
C THR A 181 32.57 -18.28 19.09
N LYS A 182 33.31 -19.03 18.27
CA LYS A 182 33.78 -18.57 16.96
C LYS A 182 32.75 -18.94 15.88
N PRO A 183 31.99 -17.98 15.33
CA PRO A 183 31.00 -18.27 14.29
C PRO A 183 31.64 -18.74 12.99
N GLU A 184 31.07 -19.80 12.42
CA GLU A 184 31.24 -20.21 11.02
C GLU A 184 30.18 -19.57 10.12
N GLU A 185 29.06 -19.14 10.71
CA GLU A 185 28.01 -18.42 10.02
C GLU A 185 27.32 -17.46 11.01
N CYS A 186 27.15 -16.19 10.65
CA CYS A 186 26.46 -15.21 11.46
C CYS A 186 25.07 -14.94 10.89
N PHE A 187 24.03 -14.97 11.70
CA PHE A 187 22.64 -14.77 11.29
C PHE A 187 22.09 -13.43 11.80
N LYS A 188 21.14 -12.87 11.05
CA LYS A 188 20.41 -11.67 11.46
C LYS A 188 19.47 -11.92 12.64
N THR A 189 18.83 -13.09 12.65
CA THR A 189 17.90 -13.51 13.70
C THR A 189 18.03 -15.00 14.02
N ALA A 190 17.59 -15.42 15.21
CA ALA A 190 17.52 -16.83 15.58
C ALA A 190 16.53 -17.63 14.70
N ALA A 191 15.52 -16.97 14.14
CA ALA A 191 14.60 -17.60 13.19
C ALA A 191 15.30 -17.94 11.87
N ASP A 192 16.23 -17.08 11.42
CA ASP A 192 17.04 -17.34 10.22
C ASP A 192 18.01 -18.52 10.44
N ALA A 193 18.63 -18.60 11.62
CA ALA A 193 19.49 -19.73 12.00
C ALA A 193 18.72 -21.06 12.02
N ARG A 194 17.53 -21.09 12.60
CA ARG A 194 16.65 -22.28 12.58
C ARG A 194 16.24 -22.68 11.17
N LYS A 195 15.93 -21.72 10.31
CA LYS A 195 15.64 -21.99 8.88
C LYS A 195 16.85 -22.57 8.14
N ALA A 196 18.06 -22.25 8.57
CA ALA A 196 19.29 -22.83 8.05
C ALA A 196 19.63 -24.20 8.66
N GLY A 197 18.79 -24.75 9.56
CA GLY A 197 18.97 -26.07 10.17
C GLY A 197 19.73 -26.07 11.49
N TYR A 198 20.05 -24.89 12.05
CA TYR A 198 20.75 -24.79 13.33
C TYR A 198 19.77 -24.94 14.50
N ARG A 199 20.22 -25.62 15.55
CA ARG A 199 19.48 -25.74 16.82
C ARG A 199 19.98 -24.71 17.83
N ALA A 200 19.16 -24.35 18.81
CA ALA A 200 19.59 -23.43 19.86
C ALA A 200 20.68 -24.06 20.73
N SER A 201 21.69 -23.29 21.13
CA SER A 201 22.58 -23.66 22.23
C SER A 201 21.77 -23.86 23.51
N LYS A 202 22.07 -24.94 24.24
CA LYS A 202 21.56 -25.13 25.60
C LYS A 202 22.51 -24.35 26.51
N ARG A 203 22.06 -23.20 27.00
CA ARG A 203 22.79 -22.17 27.77
C ARG A 203 23.58 -21.18 26.90
#